data_AF-E3H350-F1
#
_entry.id   AF-E3H350-F1
#
_cell.length_a   1.000
_cell.length_b   1.000
_cell.length_c   1.000
_cell.angle_alpha   90.00
_cell.angle_beta   90.00
_cell.angle_gamma   90.00
#
_symmetry.space_group_name_H-M   'P 1'
#
loop_
_entity.id
_entity.type
_entity.pdbx_description
1 polymer ?
#
loop_
_entity_poly.entity_id
_entity_poly.type
_entity_poly.pdbx_seq_one_letter_code
_entity_poly.pdbx_strand_id
1 'polypeptide(L)'
;MESAQEGSYDIGGPEVLSWREVAQYAFEAVGRPAKITVIPPRLADGVMKVIGLIKPRVADTLSFMLWGLTHDCVGEPTGTNSLREFYREQTQNL
;
A
#
# COMPACT_ATOMS: atom_id res chain seq x y z
N MET A 1 24.69 23.17 3.54
CA MET A 1 23.69 22.78 2.52
C MET A 1 24.25 21.55 1.86
N GLU A 2 23.73 20.37 2.20
CA GLU A 2 24.17 19.11 1.60
C GLU A 2 23.69 19.10 0.14
N SER A 3 24.62 19.00 -0.81
CA SER A 3 24.32 18.92 -2.23
C SER A 3 23.72 17.54 -2.51
N ALA A 4 22.39 17.46 -2.63
CA ALA A 4 21.74 16.23 -3.08
C ALA A 4 22.29 15.89 -4.48
N GLN A 5 23.00 14.77 -4.59
CA GLN A 5 23.56 14.29 -5.84
C GLN A 5 22.44 13.60 -6.64
N GLU A 6 22.30 13.93 -7.91
CA GLU A 6 21.33 13.25 -8.78
C GLU A 6 21.79 11.80 -9.01
N GLY A 7 20.89 10.84 -8.76
CA GLY A 7 21.22 9.42 -8.87
C GLY A 7 19.99 8.53 -8.68
N SER A 8 20.14 7.24 -9.03
CA SER A 8 19.17 6.20 -8.69
C SER A 8 19.59 5.60 -7.35
N TYR A 9 18.64 5.51 -6.42
CA TYR A 9 18.87 4.98 -5.08
C TYR A 9 17.86 3.86 -4.80
N ASP A 10 18.35 2.71 -4.35
CA ASP A 10 17.49 1.60 -3.94
C ASP A 10 16.99 1.84 -2.52
N ILE A 11 15.73 2.27 -2.40
CA ILE A 11 15.09 2.57 -1.11
C ILE A 11 14.01 1.52 -0.83
N GLY A 12 14.12 0.86 0.32
CA GLY A 12 13.17 -0.16 0.74
C GLY A 12 13.25 -0.49 2.23
N GLY A 13 12.41 -1.42 2.66
CA GLY A 13 12.50 -2.07 3.97
C GLY A 13 13.30 -3.38 3.91
N PRO A 14 13.37 -4.14 5.00
CA PRO A 14 14.07 -5.43 5.06
C PRO A 14 13.31 -6.58 4.38
N GLU A 15 12.03 -6.38 4.04
CA GLU A 15 11.12 -7.43 3.60
C GLU A 15 10.23 -6.94 2.44
N VAL A 16 9.98 -7.84 1.48
CA VAL A 16 8.92 -7.66 0.47
C VAL A 16 7.63 -8.21 1.05
N LEU A 17 6.58 -7.39 1.04
CA LEU A 17 5.30 -7.72 1.64
C LEU A 17 4.20 -7.75 0.59
N SER A 18 3.32 -8.73 0.71
CA SER A 18 2.03 -8.71 0.04
C SER A 18 1.10 -7.67 0.66
N TRP A 19 0.12 -7.19 -0.11
CA TRP A 19 -0.96 -6.33 0.40
C TRP A 19 -1.72 -6.95 1.58
N ARG A 20 -1.80 -8.28 1.62
CA ARG A 20 -2.43 -9.01 2.72
C ARG A 20 -1.60 -8.89 4.01
N GLU A 21 -0.28 -9.07 3.93
CA GLU A 21 0.61 -8.97 5.09
C GLU A 21 0.65 -7.54 5.63
N VAL A 22 0.70 -6.53 4.75
CA VAL A 22 0.57 -5.12 5.15
C VAL A 22 -0.71 -4.89 5.96
N ALA A 23 -1.86 -5.38 5.48
CA ALA A 23 -3.12 -5.27 6.20
C ALA A 23 -3.11 -6.04 7.53
N GLN A 24 -2.50 -7.23 7.57
CA GLN A 24 -2.36 -8.02 8.80
C GLN A 24 -1.55 -7.28 9.85
N TYR A 25 -0.41 -6.68 9.47
CA TYR A 25 0.43 -5.93 10.39
C TYR A 25 -0.32 -4.73 10.97
N ALA A 26 -1.13 -4.05 10.15
CA ALA A 26 -1.97 -2.94 10.62
C ALA A 26 -3.03 -3.40 11.63
N PHE A 27 -3.74 -4.51 11.36
CA PHE A 27 -4.72 -5.08 12.29
C PHE A 27 -4.09 -5.53 13.61
N GLU A 28 -2.91 -6.16 13.54
CA GLU A 28 -2.14 -6.59 14.70
C GLU A 28 -1.71 -5.39 15.55
N ALA A 29 -1.20 -4.33 14.93
CA ALA A 29 -0.74 -3.13 15.63
C ALA A 29 -1.85 -2.41 16.42
N VAL A 30 -3.10 -2.44 15.92
CA VAL A 30 -4.28 -1.88 16.61
C VAL A 30 -4.97 -2.88 17.55
N GLY A 31 -4.43 -4.10 17.69
CA GLY A 31 -4.97 -5.13 18.58
C GLY A 31 -6.36 -5.67 18.17
N ARG A 32 -6.70 -5.63 16.87
CA ARG A 32 -8.00 -6.08 16.36
C ARG A 32 -7.87 -7.38 15.55
N PRO A 33 -8.88 -8.27 15.60
CA PRO A 33 -8.87 -9.45 14.75
C PRO A 33 -8.87 -9.05 13.27
N ALA A 34 -7.90 -9.57 12.51
CA ALA A 34 -7.76 -9.27 11.09
C ALA A 34 -8.96 -9.80 10.30
N LYS A 35 -9.77 -8.90 9.74
CA LYS A 35 -10.90 -9.22 8.85
C LYS A 35 -10.57 -8.72 7.44
N ILE A 36 -9.84 -9.54 6.68
CA ILE A 36 -9.33 -9.16 5.36
C ILE A 36 -10.20 -9.84 4.28
N THR A 37 -10.82 -9.03 3.44
CA THR A 37 -11.62 -9.49 2.29
C THR A 37 -10.86 -9.17 1.00
N VAL A 38 -10.79 -10.15 0.10
CA VAL A 38 -10.16 -9.99 -1.21
C VAL A 38 -11.24 -9.65 -2.24
N ILE A 39 -11.05 -8.56 -2.95
CA ILE A 39 -11.96 -8.12 -4.02
C ILE A 39 -11.37 -8.60 -5.36
N PRO A 40 -12.10 -9.39 -6.17
CA PRO A 40 -11.64 -9.77 -7.50
C PRO A 40 -11.47 -8.54 -8.40
N PRO A 41 -10.42 -8.47 -9.25
CA PRO A 41 -10.16 -7.31 -10.12
C PRO A 41 -11.36 -6.92 -10.99
N ARG A 42 -12.10 -7.90 -11.53
CA ARG A 42 -13.30 -7.64 -12.36
C ARG A 42 -14.41 -6.89 -11.61
N LEU A 43 -14.54 -7.12 -10.30
CA LEU A 43 -15.52 -6.39 -9.50
C LEU A 43 -15.09 -4.94 -9.34
N ALA A 44 -13.80 -4.72 -9.08
CA ALA A 44 -13.23 -3.38 -8.97
C ALA A 44 -13.36 -2.59 -10.28
N ASP A 45 -13.11 -3.22 -11.44
CA ASP A 45 -13.34 -2.62 -12.76
C ASP A 45 -14.81 -2.19 -12.95
N GLY A 46 -15.76 -3.02 -12.51
CA GLY A 46 -17.18 -2.71 -12.54
C GLY A 46 -17.52 -1.48 -11.71
N VAL A 47 -16.96 -1.38 -10.50
CA VAL A 47 -17.14 -0.21 -9.62
C VAL A 47 -16.55 1.04 -10.25
N MET A 48 -15.36 0.97 -10.84
CA MET A 48 -14.73 2.13 -11.51
C MET A 48 -15.56 2.63 -12.68
N LYS A 49 -16.16 1.74 -13.47
CA LYS A 49 -17.08 2.12 -14.56
C LYS A 49 -18.29 2.90 -14.03
N VAL A 50 -18.91 2.43 -12.95
CA VAL A 50 -20.06 3.12 -12.33
C VAL A 50 -19.67 4.49 -11.80
N ILE A 51 -18.53 4.60 -11.10
CA ILE A 51 -18.02 5.88 -10.61
C ILE A 51 -17.70 6.80 -11.79
N GLY A 52 -17.13 6.27 -12.87
CA GLY A 52 -16.77 7.03 -14.08
C GLY A 52 -17.96 7.69 -14.77
N LEU A 53 -19.15 7.09 -14.69
CA LEU A 53 -20.39 7.68 -15.20
C LEU A 53 -20.81 8.94 -14.42
N ILE A 54 -20.47 9.03 -13.14
CA ILE A 54 -20.87 10.16 -12.28
C ILE A 54 -19.73 11.19 -12.17
N LYS A 55 -18.50 10.71 -11.97
CA LYS A 55 -17.30 11.52 -11.71
C LYS A 55 -16.07 10.90 -12.40
N PRO A 56 -15.84 11.21 -13.70
CA PRO A 56 -14.75 10.61 -14.47
C PRO A 56 -13.36 10.90 -13.89
N ARG A 57 -13.11 12.12 -13.38
CA ARG A 57 -11.82 12.47 -12.74
C ARG A 57 -11.53 11.65 -11.48
N VAL A 58 -12.56 11.35 -10.70
CA VAL A 58 -12.40 10.55 -9.47
C VAL A 58 -12.15 9.08 -9.84
N ALA A 59 -12.85 8.57 -10.87
CA ALA A 59 -12.64 7.22 -11.37
C ALA A 59 -11.21 7.02 -11.89
N ASP A 60 -10.63 8.01 -12.58
CA ASP A 60 -9.26 7.94 -13.09
C ASP A 60 -8.23 7.81 -11.94
N THR A 61 -8.33 8.68 -10.92
CA THR A 61 -7.47 8.60 -9.73
C THR A 61 -7.60 7.27 -9.01
N LEU A 62 -8.83 6.78 -8.83
CA LEU A 62 -9.07 5.47 -8.19
C LEU A 62 -8.55 4.30 -9.05
N SER A 63 -8.62 4.42 -10.36
CA SER A 63 -8.10 3.39 -11.28
C SER A 63 -6.59 3.27 -11.18
N PHE A 64 -5.88 4.39 -11.04
CA PHE A 64 -4.44 4.38 -10.77
C PHE A 64 -4.11 3.70 -9.44
N MET A 65 -4.84 4.04 -8.36
CA MET A 65 -4.66 3.39 -7.07
C MET A 65 -4.92 1.88 -7.16
N LEU A 66 -6.00 1.49 -7.84
CA LEU A 66 -6.35 0.09 -8.04
C LEU A 66 -5.28 -0.66 -8.84
N TRP A 67 -4.71 -0.03 -9.85
CA TRP A 67 -3.60 -0.61 -10.62
C TRP A 67 -2.41 -0.94 -9.71
N GLY A 68 -2.02 -0.04 -8.81
CA GLY A 68 -0.96 -0.30 -7.84
C GLY A 68 -1.29 -1.43 -6.83
N LEU A 69 -2.57 -1.62 -6.50
CA LEU A 69 -3.02 -2.72 -5.65
C LEU A 69 -3.02 -4.08 -6.35
N THR A 70 -3.05 -4.11 -7.69
CA THR A 70 -3.10 -5.34 -8.49
C THR A 70 -1.77 -5.71 -9.14
N HIS A 71 -0.77 -4.84 -9.06
CA HIS A 71 0.57 -5.07 -9.62
C HIS A 71 1.61 -5.13 -8.51
N ASP A 72 2.66 -5.92 -8.73
CA ASP A 72 3.78 -6.02 -7.81
C ASP A 72 4.61 -4.74 -7.87
N CYS A 73 4.43 -3.87 -6.87
CA CYS A 73 5.23 -2.67 -6.66
C CYS A 73 6.38 -2.96 -5.68
N VAL A 74 7.24 -3.91 -6.04
CA VAL A 74 8.33 -4.40 -5.17
C VAL A 74 9.68 -3.88 -5.64
N GLY A 75 10.59 -3.66 -4.69
CA GLY A 75 11.98 -3.28 -4.92
C GLY A 75 12.92 -4.22 -4.15
N GLU A 76 14.23 -4.04 -4.34
CA GLU A 76 15.22 -4.80 -3.59
C GLU A 76 15.10 -4.49 -2.08
N PRO A 77 15.13 -5.51 -1.19
CA PRO A 77 15.10 -5.28 0.25
C PRO A 77 16.43 -4.69 0.72
N THR A 78 16.53 -3.35 0.76
CA THR A 78 17.77 -2.63 1.11
C THR A 78 17.79 -2.02 2.51
N GLY A 79 16.65 -2.00 3.21
CA GLY A 79 16.52 -1.32 4.51
C GLY A 79 16.55 -2.25 5.71
N THR A 80 16.58 -1.65 6.90
CA THR A 80 16.51 -2.36 8.20
C THR A 80 15.22 -2.09 8.98
N ASN A 81 14.45 -1.07 8.58
CA ASN A 81 13.23 -0.66 9.27
C ASN A 81 12.04 -1.50 8.78
N SER A 82 11.50 -2.38 9.64
CA SER A 82 10.32 -3.18 9.33
C SER A 82 9.04 -2.36 9.46
N LEU A 83 8.11 -2.59 8.52
CA LEU A 83 6.76 -1.99 8.55
C LEU A 83 5.99 -2.37 9.82
N ARG A 84 6.21 -3.58 10.34
CA ARG A 84 5.57 -4.07 11.57
C ARG A 84 5.93 -3.22 12.78
N GLU A 85 7.23 -2.95 12.96
CA GLU A 85 7.70 -2.12 14.07
C GLU A 85 7.22 -0.69 13.92
N PHE A 86 7.26 -0.13 12.71
CA PHE A 86 6.69 1.18 12.44
C PHE A 86 5.22 1.28 12.86
N TYR A 87 4.37 0.32 12.49
CA TYR A 87 2.97 0.34 12.91
C TYR A 87 2.81 0.24 14.42
N ARG A 88 3.62 -0.57 15.10
CA ARG A 88 3.61 -0.67 16.56
C ARG A 88 3.98 0.65 17.23
N GLU A 89 4.98 1.36 16.73
CA GLU A 89 5.36 2.68 17.23
C GLU A 89 4.24 3.71 17.00
N GLN A 90 3.61 3.71 15.83
CA GLN A 90 2.53 4.66 15.52
C GLN A 90 1.28 4.42 16.38
N THR A 91 0.96 3.17 16.72
CA THR A 91 -0.21 2.88 17.57
C THR A 91 0.03 3.14 19.05
N GLN A 92 1.27 3.23 19.52
CA GLN A 92 1.60 3.69 20.88
C GLN A 92 1.35 5.20 21.07
N ASN A 93 1.25 5.96 19.98
CA ASN A 93 1.01 7.40 19.98
C ASN A 93 -0.48 7.77 19.76
N LEU A 94 -1.38 6.78 19.73
CA LEU A 94 -2.85 6.95 19.63
C LEU A 94 -3.51 6.94 21.01
#